data_AF-G5GJN5-F1
#
_entry.id   AF-G5GJN5-F1
#
_cell.length_a   1.000
_cell.length_b   1.000
_cell.length_c   1.000
_cell.angle_alpha   90.00
_cell.angle_beta   90.00
_cell.angle_gamma   90.00
#
_symmetry.space_group_name_H-M   'P 1'
#
loop_
_entity.id
_entity.type
_entity.pdbx_description
1 polymer ?
#
loop_
_entity_poly.entity_id
_entity_poly.type
_entity_poly.pdbx_seq_one_letter_code
_entity_poly.pdbx_strand_id
1 'polypeptide(L)'
;MKLDEKWIRAHLPKECRDEPIDVFSGLYMDGLKVMSYGERGNPDEIYYEAKDEEDLHWWQLDTICYFVGKDDKSKIWRWYRDHVENDQWYYIEHRNYDYNAIDDARLPRFERYLRNLKYAFPSDYFKKKVEKYTGLMNRWYLIPHWGYDYENLCFIEISDSKEYQSDFDKSEEPKPETIIKVID
;
A
#
# COMPACT_ATOMS: atom_id res chain seq x y z
N MET A 1 2.47 -26.80 -8.57
CA MET A 1 1.17 -26.31 -9.09
C MET A 1 1.43 -25.03 -9.88
N LYS A 2 0.65 -24.71 -10.94
CA LYS A 2 0.74 -23.43 -11.66
C LYS A 2 -0.37 -22.51 -11.18
N LEU A 3 -0.21 -21.21 -11.40
CA LEU A 3 -1.23 -20.20 -11.13
C LEU A 3 -2.57 -20.57 -11.79
N ASP A 4 -3.68 -20.60 -11.04
CA ASP A 4 -5.02 -20.70 -11.65
C ASP A 4 -5.47 -19.32 -12.13
N GLU A 5 -4.92 -18.91 -13.28
CA GLU A 5 -5.22 -17.61 -13.87
C GLU A 5 -6.71 -17.40 -14.11
N LYS A 6 -7.44 -18.45 -14.50
CA LYS A 6 -8.87 -18.34 -14.79
C LYS A 6 -9.65 -18.03 -13.52
N TRP A 7 -9.33 -18.72 -12.43
CA TRP A 7 -9.96 -18.45 -11.14
C TRP A 7 -9.62 -17.04 -10.64
N ILE A 8 -8.34 -16.64 -10.68
CA ILE A 8 -7.90 -15.32 -10.23
C ILE A 8 -8.59 -14.19 -11.02
N ARG A 9 -8.57 -14.26 -12.36
CA ARG A 9 -9.17 -13.22 -13.21
C ARG A 9 -10.67 -13.08 -12.99
N ALA A 10 -11.36 -14.17 -12.63
CA ALA A 10 -12.78 -14.13 -12.30
C ALA A 10 -13.07 -13.32 -11.00
N HIS A 11 -12.11 -13.30 -10.07
CA HIS A 11 -12.22 -12.63 -8.78
C HIS A 11 -11.59 -11.23 -8.76
N LEU A 12 -10.85 -10.83 -9.80
CA LEU A 12 -10.31 -9.47 -9.89
C LEU A 12 -11.38 -8.43 -10.31
N PRO A 13 -11.23 -7.15 -9.87
CA PRO A 13 -11.96 -6.02 -10.42
C PRO A 13 -11.85 -5.95 -11.94
N LYS A 14 -12.93 -5.54 -12.61
CA LYS A 14 -12.99 -5.52 -14.09
C LYS A 14 -11.85 -4.73 -14.72
N GLU A 15 -11.40 -3.65 -14.09
CA GLU A 15 -10.39 -2.76 -14.65
C GLU A 15 -9.01 -3.41 -14.75
N CYS A 16 -8.71 -4.44 -13.94
CA CYS A 16 -7.39 -5.09 -13.89
C CYS A 16 -7.40 -6.58 -14.30
N ARG A 17 -8.53 -7.12 -14.77
CA ARG A 17 -8.66 -8.55 -15.13
C ARG A 17 -7.73 -9.00 -16.24
N ASP A 18 -7.45 -8.13 -17.19
CA ASP A 18 -6.65 -8.45 -18.39
C ASP A 18 -5.17 -8.07 -18.22
N GLU A 19 -4.79 -7.53 -17.05
CA GLU A 19 -3.41 -7.21 -16.77
C GLU A 19 -2.54 -8.48 -16.67
N PRO A 20 -1.23 -8.38 -16.97
CA PRO A 20 -0.28 -9.44 -16.67
C PRO A 20 -0.32 -9.75 -15.17
N ILE A 21 -0.52 -11.01 -14.84
CA ILE A 21 -0.50 -11.48 -13.46
C ILE A 21 0.76 -12.32 -13.24
N ASP A 22 1.51 -11.96 -12.21
CA ASP A 22 2.62 -12.73 -11.71
C ASP A 22 2.58 -12.66 -10.18
N VAL A 23 2.90 -13.77 -9.54
CA VAL A 23 2.88 -13.97 -8.08
C VAL A 23 4.30 -14.03 -7.52
N PHE A 24 5.32 -14.10 -8.37
CA PHE A 24 6.60 -14.66 -8.00
C PHE A 24 7.72 -13.62 -8.01
N SER A 25 7.63 -12.66 -7.09
CA SER A 25 8.74 -11.76 -6.73
C SER A 25 9.78 -12.51 -5.88
N GLY A 26 10.48 -13.49 -6.47
CA GLY A 26 11.45 -14.33 -5.74
C GLY A 26 10.82 -15.48 -4.95
N LEU A 27 9.56 -15.81 -5.23
CA LEU A 27 8.83 -16.94 -4.65
C LEU A 27 8.62 -18.04 -5.70
N TYR A 28 8.38 -19.27 -5.27
CA TYR A 28 7.90 -20.36 -6.13
C TYR A 28 6.97 -21.30 -5.37
N MET A 29 6.25 -22.19 -6.08
CA MET A 29 5.33 -23.14 -5.47
C MET A 29 5.87 -24.57 -5.48
N ASP A 30 5.82 -25.23 -4.32
CA ASP A 30 6.06 -26.67 -4.15
C ASP A 30 4.82 -27.31 -3.50
N GLY A 31 3.93 -27.88 -4.34
CA GLY A 31 2.63 -28.38 -3.90
C GLY A 31 1.76 -27.28 -3.27
N LEU A 32 1.41 -27.44 -1.99
CA LEU A 32 0.67 -26.47 -1.17
C LEU A 32 1.57 -25.45 -0.46
N LYS A 33 2.88 -25.51 -0.68
CA LYS A 33 3.85 -24.59 -0.07
C LYS A 33 4.25 -23.52 -1.06
N VAL A 34 4.31 -22.29 -0.56
CA VAL A 34 4.98 -21.17 -1.20
C VAL A 34 6.36 -21.05 -0.58
N MET A 35 7.37 -21.18 -1.42
CA MET A 35 8.77 -21.13 -1.05
C MET A 35 9.36 -19.78 -1.45
N SER A 36 10.22 -19.22 -0.62
CA SER A 36 11.09 -18.11 -0.99
C SER A 36 12.43 -18.68 -1.44
N TYR A 37 12.92 -18.21 -2.60
CA TYR A 37 14.27 -18.55 -3.03
C TYR A 37 15.27 -18.03 -1.99
N GLY A 38 16.19 -18.89 -1.57
CA GLY A 38 17.29 -18.50 -0.72
C GLY A 38 18.27 -17.60 -1.49
N GLU A 39 18.48 -16.38 -1.02
CA GLU A 39 19.46 -15.49 -1.62
C GLU A 39 20.87 -15.74 -1.06
N ARG A 40 21.90 -15.56 -1.92
CA ARG A 40 23.32 -15.56 -1.53
C ARG A 40 23.80 -16.85 -0.83
N GLY A 41 23.24 -17.99 -1.24
CA GLY A 41 23.64 -19.31 -0.73
C GLY A 41 22.91 -19.74 0.54
N ASN A 42 21.94 -18.94 1.02
CA ASN A 42 21.01 -19.40 2.04
C ASN A 42 20.06 -20.47 1.46
N PRO A 43 19.54 -21.37 2.31
CA PRO A 43 18.52 -22.32 1.88
C PRO A 43 17.20 -21.64 1.53
N ASP A 44 16.40 -22.30 0.72
CA ASP A 44 15.02 -21.89 0.48
C ASP A 44 14.20 -22.03 1.77
N GLU A 45 13.29 -21.09 1.99
CA GLU A 45 12.45 -21.05 3.19
C GLU A 45 10.97 -21.16 2.83
N ILE A 46 10.19 -21.81 3.70
CA ILE A 46 8.73 -21.84 3.57
C ILE A 46 8.23 -20.44 3.92
N TYR A 47 7.71 -19.73 2.91
CA TYR A 47 7.07 -18.44 3.08
C TYR A 47 5.63 -18.59 3.58
N TYR A 48 4.92 -19.58 3.06
CA TYR A 48 3.54 -19.89 3.42
C TYR A 48 3.21 -21.35 3.13
N GLU A 49 2.43 -21.99 3.99
CA GLU A 49 1.95 -23.37 3.82
C GLU A 49 0.42 -23.33 3.83
N ALA A 50 -0.19 -23.60 2.67
CA ALA A 50 -1.63 -23.62 2.51
C ALA A 50 -2.22 -24.89 3.11
N LYS A 51 -3.41 -24.77 3.71
CA LYS A 51 -4.14 -25.93 4.27
C LYS A 51 -4.66 -26.87 3.19
N ASP A 52 -5.06 -26.29 2.06
CA ASP A 52 -5.64 -26.95 0.90
C ASP A 52 -5.47 -26.05 -0.36
N GLU A 53 -5.97 -26.53 -1.49
CA GLU A 53 -5.89 -25.80 -2.76
C GLU A 53 -6.68 -24.48 -2.76
N GLU A 54 -7.80 -24.43 -2.04
CA GLU A 54 -8.63 -23.23 -1.96
C GLU A 54 -7.92 -22.12 -1.17
N ASP A 55 -7.32 -22.46 -0.03
CA ASP A 55 -6.49 -21.57 0.77
C ASP A 55 -5.31 -21.02 -0.06
N LEU A 56 -4.69 -21.86 -0.89
CA LEU A 56 -3.62 -21.43 -1.78
C LEU A 56 -4.12 -20.47 -2.87
N HIS A 57 -5.30 -20.70 -3.46
CA HIS A 57 -5.91 -19.78 -4.41
C HIS A 57 -6.21 -18.42 -3.79
N TRP A 58 -6.73 -18.38 -2.56
CA TRP A 58 -6.96 -17.13 -1.83
C TRP A 58 -5.65 -16.39 -1.55
N TRP A 59 -4.59 -17.10 -1.18
CA TRP A 59 -3.26 -16.51 -1.00
C TRP A 59 -2.70 -15.92 -2.30
N GLN A 60 -2.85 -16.62 -3.43
CA GLN A 60 -2.41 -16.14 -4.73
C GLN A 60 -3.16 -14.88 -5.15
N LEU A 61 -4.48 -14.84 -4.97
CA LEU A 61 -5.29 -13.68 -5.30
C LEU A 61 -4.97 -12.47 -4.43
N ASP A 62 -4.78 -12.66 -3.12
CA ASP A 62 -4.34 -11.58 -2.22
C ASP A 62 -3.02 -10.99 -2.70
N THR A 63 -2.05 -11.84 -3.03
CA THR A 63 -0.74 -11.41 -3.54
C THR A 63 -0.90 -10.65 -4.87
N ILE A 64 -1.71 -11.13 -5.80
CA ILE A 64 -1.95 -10.48 -7.09
C ILE A 64 -2.64 -9.13 -6.93
N CYS A 65 -3.63 -9.02 -6.04
CA CYS A 65 -4.30 -7.76 -5.72
C CYS A 65 -3.30 -6.65 -5.35
N TYR A 66 -2.14 -7.00 -4.78
CA TYR A 66 -1.11 -6.03 -4.43
C TYR A 66 -0.35 -5.51 -5.65
N PHE A 67 -0.20 -6.32 -6.69
CA PHE A 67 0.62 -5.99 -7.87
C PHE A 67 -0.17 -5.47 -9.07
N VAL A 68 -1.44 -5.84 -9.21
CA VAL A 68 -2.26 -5.42 -10.37
C VAL A 68 -2.94 -4.07 -10.17
N GLY A 69 -3.20 -3.41 -11.29
CA GLY A 69 -3.82 -2.10 -11.41
C GLY A 69 -2.79 -0.98 -11.51
N LYS A 70 -3.13 0.08 -12.25
CA LYS A 70 -2.30 1.27 -12.34
C LYS A 70 -2.33 2.07 -11.04
N ASP A 71 -1.17 2.53 -10.58
CA ASP A 71 -1.09 3.52 -9.51
C ASP A 71 -1.68 4.84 -10.03
N ASP A 72 -2.76 5.32 -9.41
CA ASP A 72 -3.27 6.67 -9.67
C ASP A 72 -2.42 7.69 -8.93
N LYS A 73 -1.30 8.08 -9.55
CA LYS A 73 -0.43 9.13 -9.02
C LYS A 73 -1.01 10.54 -9.23
N SER A 74 -2.07 10.69 -10.05
CA SER A 74 -2.58 12.03 -10.44
C SER A 74 -3.12 12.83 -9.26
N LYS A 75 -3.62 12.16 -8.22
CA LYS A 75 -4.14 12.80 -7.01
C LYS A 75 -3.04 13.41 -6.14
N ILE A 76 -1.87 12.77 -6.07
CA ILE A 76 -0.69 13.28 -5.36
C ILE A 76 -0.20 14.58 -6.01
N TRP A 77 -0.22 14.65 -7.34
CA TRP A 77 0.25 15.82 -8.08
C TRP A 77 -0.68 17.03 -8.05
N ARG A 78 -1.95 16.84 -7.64
CA ARG A 78 -2.99 17.88 -7.78
C ARG A 78 -3.17 18.73 -6.53
N TRP A 79 -2.94 18.19 -5.34
CA TRP A 79 -3.32 18.83 -4.07
C TRP A 79 -2.12 18.96 -3.13
N TYR A 80 -1.87 20.18 -2.66
CA TYR A 80 -0.78 20.52 -1.76
C TYR A 80 -1.34 21.03 -0.45
N ARG A 81 -0.69 20.68 0.65
CA ARG A 81 -1.06 21.15 1.98
C ARG A 81 -0.73 22.63 2.15
N ASP A 82 -1.70 23.40 2.61
CA ASP A 82 -1.53 24.82 2.90
C ASP A 82 -1.43 25.04 4.41
N HIS A 83 -2.56 24.93 5.12
CA HIS A 83 -2.64 25.15 6.54
C HIS A 83 -3.78 24.35 7.19
N VAL A 84 -3.77 24.27 8.52
CA VAL A 84 -4.89 23.71 9.32
C VAL A 84 -5.80 24.86 9.74
N GLU A 85 -7.09 24.74 9.47
CA GLU A 85 -8.13 25.64 10.00
C GLU A 85 -9.29 24.78 10.54
N ASN A 86 -9.75 25.05 11.77
CA ASN A 86 -10.79 24.28 12.45
C ASN A 86 -10.51 22.76 12.52
N ASP A 87 -9.28 22.37 12.88
CA ASP A 87 -8.83 20.97 12.96
C ASP A 87 -8.91 20.19 11.63
N GLN A 88 -8.99 20.89 10.50
CA GLN A 88 -9.01 20.31 9.16
C GLN A 88 -7.89 20.88 8.30
N TRP A 89 -7.22 20.01 7.53
CA TRP A 89 -6.23 20.43 6.55
C TRP A 89 -6.91 21.05 5.33
N TYR A 90 -6.45 22.25 4.98
CA TYR A 90 -6.80 22.93 3.74
C TYR A 90 -5.73 22.63 2.69
N TYR A 91 -6.20 22.33 1.48
CA TYR A 91 -5.37 21.95 0.35
C TYR A 91 -5.47 22.99 -0.77
N ILE A 92 -4.33 23.36 -1.36
CA ILE A 92 -4.25 24.18 -2.57
C ILE A 92 -4.12 23.26 -3.78
N GLU A 93 -4.86 23.56 -4.85
CA GLU A 93 -4.73 22.89 -6.13
C GLU A 93 -3.59 23.54 -6.96
N HIS A 94 -2.49 22.82 -7.22
CA HIS A 94 -1.46 23.30 -8.14
C HIS A 94 -1.65 22.71 -9.54
N ARG A 95 -1.42 23.53 -10.57
CA ARG A 95 -1.50 23.14 -11.98
C ARG A 95 -0.14 22.80 -12.60
N ASN A 96 0.95 23.04 -11.87
CA ASN A 96 2.33 22.84 -12.29
C ASN A 96 3.09 21.96 -11.28
N TYR A 97 4.17 21.32 -11.75
CA TYR A 97 4.96 20.35 -10.97
C TYR A 97 5.86 21.07 -9.95
N ASP A 98 5.48 21.01 -8.67
CA ASP A 98 6.33 21.44 -7.55
C ASP A 98 6.65 20.24 -6.65
N TYR A 99 7.93 19.86 -6.52
CA TYR A 99 8.34 18.75 -5.66
C TYR A 99 8.24 19.18 -4.20
N ASN A 100 7.12 18.83 -3.54
CA ASN A 100 6.93 19.07 -2.11
C ASN A 100 6.69 17.73 -1.40
N ALA A 101 7.27 17.58 -0.21
CA ALA A 101 7.43 16.30 0.50
C ALA A 101 6.13 15.79 1.16
N ILE A 102 5.11 15.49 0.34
CA ILE A 102 3.93 14.68 0.69
C ILE A 102 3.88 13.40 -0.18
N ASP A 103 4.94 13.10 -0.94
CA ASP A 103 4.99 11.89 -1.76
C ASP A 103 5.34 10.66 -0.90
N ASP A 104 4.40 10.23 -0.05
CA ASP A 104 4.43 8.87 0.46
C ASP A 104 4.10 7.92 -0.70
N ALA A 105 5.15 7.49 -1.41
CA ALA A 105 5.06 6.60 -2.56
C ALA A 105 4.33 5.28 -2.26
N ARG A 106 4.07 4.95 -0.99
CA ARG A 106 3.28 3.79 -0.57
C ARG A 106 1.78 4.02 -0.77
N LEU A 107 1.29 5.25 -0.65
CA LEU A 107 -0.14 5.59 -0.63
C LEU A 107 -0.91 5.08 -1.87
N PRO A 108 -0.50 5.37 -3.13
CA PRO A 108 -1.24 4.90 -4.30
C PRO A 108 -1.32 3.39 -4.36
N ARG A 109 -0.22 2.72 -4.00
CA ARG A 109 -0.11 1.26 -4.04
C ARG A 109 -1.00 0.61 -2.98
N PHE A 110 -0.99 1.14 -1.76
CA PHE A 110 -1.77 0.60 -0.65
C PHE A 110 -3.28 0.81 -0.88
N GLU A 111 -3.70 1.98 -1.34
CA GLU A 111 -5.11 2.21 -1.68
C GLU A 111 -5.58 1.30 -2.81
N ARG A 112 -4.79 1.17 -3.89
CA ARG A 112 -5.09 0.27 -4.99
C ARG A 112 -5.26 -1.16 -4.49
N TYR A 113 -4.31 -1.64 -3.70
CA TYR A 113 -4.37 -2.97 -3.11
C TYR A 113 -5.64 -3.19 -2.29
N LEU A 114 -5.99 -2.26 -1.39
CA LEU A 114 -7.18 -2.35 -0.57
C LEU A 114 -8.46 -2.30 -1.41
N ARG A 115 -8.52 -1.43 -2.43
CA ARG A 115 -9.65 -1.40 -3.40
C ARG A 115 -9.82 -2.74 -4.12
N ASN A 116 -8.73 -3.34 -4.58
CA ASN A 116 -8.76 -4.66 -5.23
C ASN A 116 -9.27 -5.74 -4.26
N LEU A 117 -8.79 -5.75 -3.01
CA LEU A 117 -9.25 -6.69 -1.99
C LEU A 117 -10.74 -6.54 -1.68
N LYS A 118 -11.24 -5.31 -1.60
CA LYS A 118 -12.64 -5.02 -1.26
C LYS A 118 -13.63 -5.69 -2.24
N TYR A 119 -13.22 -5.92 -3.48
CA TYR A 119 -14.04 -6.57 -4.50
C TYR A 119 -14.18 -8.09 -4.29
N ALA A 120 -13.09 -8.75 -3.87
CA ALA A 120 -13.01 -10.21 -3.88
C ALA A 120 -13.12 -10.86 -2.48
N PHE A 121 -12.75 -10.14 -1.43
CA PHE A 121 -12.60 -10.72 -0.09
C PHE A 121 -13.74 -10.32 0.86
N PRO A 122 -14.07 -11.19 1.83
CA PRO A 122 -15.05 -10.88 2.87
C PRO A 122 -14.70 -9.63 3.67
N SER A 123 -15.73 -8.94 4.19
CA SER A 123 -15.59 -7.69 4.94
C SER A 123 -14.62 -7.77 6.13
N ASP A 124 -14.60 -8.89 6.86
CA ASP A 124 -13.72 -9.05 8.02
C ASP A 124 -12.26 -9.21 7.62
N TYR A 125 -12.00 -9.87 6.49
CA TYR A 125 -10.67 -9.98 5.93
C TYR A 125 -10.17 -8.61 5.46
N PHE A 126 -11.05 -7.88 4.75
CA PHE A 126 -10.78 -6.52 4.30
C PHE A 126 -10.44 -5.59 5.47
N LYS A 127 -11.22 -5.61 6.56
CA LYS A 127 -10.95 -4.80 7.77
C LYS A 127 -9.58 -5.09 8.38
N LYS A 128 -9.21 -6.36 8.54
CA LYS A 128 -7.87 -6.75 9.03
C LYS A 128 -6.74 -6.23 8.15
N LYS A 129 -6.97 -6.20 6.83
CA LYS A 129 -6.00 -5.65 5.87
C LYS A 129 -5.92 -4.13 5.94
N VAL A 130 -7.06 -3.43 6.05
CA VAL A 130 -7.07 -1.99 6.30
C VAL A 130 -6.29 -1.67 7.57
N GLU A 131 -6.57 -2.33 8.70
CA GLU A 131 -5.84 -2.13 9.96
C GLU A 131 -4.32 -2.32 9.81
N LYS A 132 -3.89 -3.41 9.15
CA LYS A 132 -2.47 -3.68 8.87
C LYS A 132 -1.84 -2.54 8.07
N TYR A 133 -2.46 -2.13 6.98
CA TYR A 133 -1.88 -1.14 6.06
C TYR A 133 -1.96 0.29 6.61
N THR A 134 -2.98 0.62 7.39
CA THR A 134 -3.00 1.85 8.21
C THR A 134 -1.85 1.86 9.21
N GLY A 135 -1.56 0.73 9.86
CA GLY A 135 -0.38 0.60 10.72
C GLY A 135 0.94 0.81 9.98
N LEU A 136 1.06 0.32 8.74
CA LEU A 136 2.24 0.54 7.90
C LEU A 136 2.40 2.01 7.49
N MET A 137 1.32 2.67 7.09
CA MET A 137 1.31 4.10 6.78
C MET A 137 1.79 4.92 7.98
N ASN A 138 1.31 4.58 9.18
CA ASN A 138 1.65 5.27 10.42
C ASN A 138 2.97 4.83 11.07
N ARG A 139 3.70 3.87 10.49
CA ARG A 139 4.91 3.31 11.12
C ARG A 139 5.90 4.39 11.53
N TRP A 140 6.09 5.40 10.67
CA TRP A 140 7.08 6.46 10.85
C TRP A 140 6.53 7.74 11.45
N TYR A 141 5.36 7.71 12.08
CA TYR A 141 4.76 8.87 12.72
C TYR A 141 4.69 8.68 14.23
N LEU A 142 4.91 9.74 15.00
CA LEU A 142 4.89 9.69 16.47
C LEU A 142 3.47 9.43 17.02
N ILE A 143 2.48 10.04 16.37
CA ILE A 143 1.06 9.80 16.58
C ILE A 143 0.40 9.43 15.24
N PRO A 144 -0.79 8.81 15.24
CA PRO A 144 -1.50 8.50 14.00
C PRO A 144 -1.66 9.75 13.11
N HIS A 145 -1.09 9.68 11.92
CA HIS A 145 -1.19 10.67 10.84
C HIS A 145 -2.17 10.25 9.76
N TRP A 146 -2.25 8.95 9.46
CA TRP A 146 -3.15 8.40 8.45
C TRP A 146 -4.33 7.65 9.07
N GLY A 147 -5.54 8.01 8.68
CA GLY A 147 -6.77 7.23 8.85
C GLY A 147 -7.19 6.56 7.53
N TYR A 148 -8.19 5.69 7.59
CA TYR A 148 -8.77 5.07 6.39
C TYR A 148 -10.25 5.39 6.27
N ASP A 149 -10.64 5.95 5.14
CA ASP A 149 -12.03 6.21 4.78
C ASP A 149 -12.61 4.97 4.09
N TYR A 150 -13.53 4.29 4.78
CA TYR A 150 -14.18 3.08 4.31
C TYR A 150 -15.21 3.33 3.20
N GLU A 151 -15.75 4.55 3.10
CA GLU A 151 -16.72 4.92 2.08
C GLU A 151 -16.02 5.21 0.76
N ASN A 152 -14.93 5.97 0.82
CA ASN A 152 -14.16 6.37 -0.37
C ASN A 152 -13.00 5.43 -0.72
N LEU A 153 -12.73 4.44 0.15
CA LEU A 153 -11.66 3.44 -0.01
C LEU A 153 -10.27 4.07 -0.21
N CYS A 154 -9.96 5.07 0.59
CA CYS A 154 -8.72 5.85 0.53
C CYS A 154 -8.16 6.15 1.92
N PHE A 155 -6.86 6.48 1.98
CA PHE A 155 -6.29 7.02 3.20
C PHE A 155 -6.61 8.52 3.31
N ILE A 156 -6.79 8.99 4.53
CA ILE A 156 -7.01 10.41 4.82
C ILE A 156 -6.03 10.84 5.91
N GLU A 157 -5.52 12.05 5.81
CA GLU A 157 -4.72 12.62 6.88
C GLU A 157 -5.62 13.00 8.06
N ILE A 158 -5.19 12.70 9.28
CA ILE A 158 -5.95 12.94 10.53
C ILE A 158 -5.15 13.71 11.58
N SER A 159 -3.88 14.05 11.31
CA SER A 159 -3.06 14.91 12.17
C SER A 159 -1.98 15.63 11.37
N ASP A 160 -1.21 16.50 12.04
CA ASP A 160 -0.06 17.23 11.51
C ASP A 160 1.29 16.61 11.89
N SER A 161 1.27 15.40 12.45
CA SER A 161 2.45 14.63 12.84
C SER A 161 3.45 14.51 11.69
N LYS A 162 4.73 14.71 11.99
CA LYS A 162 5.81 14.59 11.00
C LYS A 162 6.40 13.18 11.02
N GLU A 163 6.94 12.77 9.88
CA GLU A 163 7.71 11.54 9.80
C GLU A 163 8.98 11.67 10.64
N TYR A 164 9.32 10.60 11.35
CA TYR A 164 10.62 10.49 11.98
C TYR A 164 11.62 9.82 11.04
N GLN A 165 12.90 10.18 11.20
CA GLN A 165 13.97 9.88 10.25
C GLN A 165 14.19 8.38 9.98
N SER A 166 14.04 7.50 10.98
CA SER A 166 14.13 6.06 10.78
C SER A 166 13.56 5.27 11.97
N ASP A 167 13.33 3.96 11.81
CA ASP A 167 12.91 3.07 12.92
C ASP A 167 13.80 3.16 14.18
N PHE A 168 15.03 3.67 14.06
CA PHE A 168 16.00 3.84 15.15
C PHE A 168 16.21 5.31 15.56
N ASP A 169 15.60 6.26 14.86
CA ASP A 169 15.75 7.70 15.07
C ASP A 169 14.38 8.38 15.02
N LYS A 170 13.90 8.79 16.20
CA LYS A 170 12.60 9.45 16.38
C LYS A 170 12.65 10.96 16.12
N SER A 171 13.75 11.50 15.60
CA SER A 171 13.81 12.92 15.24
C SER A 171 12.95 13.19 14.01
N GLU A 172 12.11 14.23 14.10
CA GLU A 172 11.20 14.63 13.03
C GLU A 172 11.98 15.21 11.84
N GLU A 173 11.55 14.86 10.63
CA GLU A 173 12.00 15.51 9.40
C GLU A 173 10.98 16.55 8.90
N PRO A 174 11.44 17.72 8.41
CA PRO A 174 12.77 18.28 8.63
C PRO A 174 12.88 18.79 10.09
N LYS A 175 14.10 18.76 10.64
CA LYS A 175 14.36 19.30 11.98
C LYS A 175 13.85 20.75 12.06
N PRO A 176 13.34 21.23 13.22
CA PRO A 176 12.79 22.58 13.36
C PRO A 176 13.71 23.72 12.86
N GLU A 177 15.02 23.47 12.84
CA GLU A 177 16.08 24.41 12.45
C GLU A 177 16.36 24.43 10.94
N THR A 178 15.68 23.58 10.16
CA THR A 178 15.94 23.40 8.74
C THR A 178 15.26 24.52 7.93
N ILE A 179 16.07 25.39 7.33
CA ILE A 179 15.57 26.40 6.38
C ILE A 179 15.30 25.71 5.04
N ILE A 180 14.03 25.49 4.71
CA ILE A 180 13.61 25.02 3.38
C ILE A 180 13.47 26.25 2.48
N LYS A 181 14.24 26.27 1.39
CA LYS A 181 14.11 27.28 0.34
C LYS A 181 13.06 26.84 -0.67
N VAL A 182 11.96 27.58 -0.75
CA VAL A 182 11.00 27.47 -1.86
C VAL A 182 11.60 28.20 -3.07
N ILE A 183 11.55 27.58 -4.23
CA ILE A 183 12.04 28.15 -5.49
C ILE A 183 10.81 28.29 -6.40
N ASP A 184 10.62 29.48 -6.96
CA ASP A 184 9.61 29.77 -8.00
C ASP A 184 9.98 29.14 -9.36
#